data_AF-A0A7W0QY18-F1
#
_entry.id   AF-A0A7W0QY18-F1
#
_cell.length_a   1.000
_cell.length_b   1.000
_cell.length_c   1.000
_cell.angle_alpha   90.00
_cell.angle_beta   90.00
_cell.angle_gamma   90.00
#
_symmetry.space_group_name_H-M   'P 1'
#
loop_
_entity.id
_entity.type
_entity.pdbx_description
1 polymer ?
#
loop_
_entity_poly.entity_id
_entity_poly.type
_entity_poly.pdbx_seq_one_letter_code
_entity_poly.pdbx_strand_id
1 'polypeptide(L)'
;QASVDAVVSDVVLVEAPYATAKASLLASVARANDCRVVMAAAGKGAQRCVVVGHDSDLANVRTLFSALSLHAVRCMLAADIGPFDTPRRFRHAFLLAFSGRIGERLRQTGEAVRSQARERAHTGVGVSVVLANRSAAVDQAFKETFPRVRYTSLSSSSWAGRASGRTAADRAGLGQAGLGGADLRLQAG
;
A
#
# COMPACT_ATOMS: atom_id res chain seq x y z
N GLN A 1 -23.84 -9.30 -17.57
CA GLN A 1 -24.14 -8.71 -16.24
C GLN A 1 -22.82 -8.27 -15.64
N ALA A 2 -22.60 -6.96 -15.50
CA ALA A 2 -21.45 -6.45 -14.77
C ALA A 2 -21.63 -6.87 -13.30
N SER A 3 -20.78 -7.78 -12.81
CA SER A 3 -20.74 -8.12 -11.40
C SER A 3 -20.54 -6.81 -10.63
N VAL A 4 -21.52 -6.42 -9.83
CA VAL A 4 -21.39 -5.23 -8.95
C VAL A 4 -20.32 -5.60 -7.94
N ASP A 5 -19.15 -5.00 -8.11
CA ASP A 5 -17.98 -5.25 -7.28
C ASP A 5 -18.32 -4.88 -5.82
N ALA A 6 -18.52 -5.89 -4.98
CA ALA A 6 -19.03 -5.72 -3.62
C ALA A 6 -17.91 -5.23 -2.69
N VAL A 7 -18.29 -4.44 -1.68
CA VAL A 7 -17.36 -4.10 -0.59
C VAL A 7 -17.28 -5.30 0.35
N VAL A 8 -16.09 -5.88 0.47
CA VAL A 8 -15.80 -7.02 1.34
C VAL A 8 -14.64 -6.69 2.27
N SER A 9 -14.36 -7.60 3.20
CA SER A 9 -13.24 -7.48 4.11
C SER A 9 -12.34 -8.71 4.04
N ASP A 10 -11.04 -8.50 3.93
CA ASP A 10 -10.02 -9.54 3.99
C ASP A 10 -9.15 -9.39 5.25
N VAL A 11 -8.66 -10.52 5.77
CA VAL A 11 -7.84 -10.55 6.98
C VAL A 11 -6.43 -10.97 6.60
N VAL A 12 -5.48 -10.06 6.78
CA VAL A 12 -4.05 -10.31 6.58
C VAL A 12 -3.38 -10.43 7.94
N LEU A 13 -2.80 -11.59 8.21
CA LEU A 13 -1.94 -11.78 9.37
C LEU A 13 -0.51 -11.38 9.00
N VAL A 14 0.02 -10.36 9.68
CA VAL A 14 1.40 -9.91 9.50
C VAL A 14 2.23 -10.42 10.67
N GLU A 15 3.10 -11.37 10.39
CA GLU A 15 3.88 -12.05 11.43
C GLU A 15 5.15 -11.28 11.83
N ALA A 16 5.62 -11.57 13.04
CA ALA A 16 6.93 -11.14 13.48
C ALA A 16 8.04 -11.83 12.66
N PRO A 17 9.23 -11.22 12.50
CA PRO A 17 9.62 -9.90 13.01
C PRO A 17 9.06 -8.74 12.17
N TYR A 18 9.06 -7.56 12.79
CA TYR A 18 8.70 -6.28 12.17
C TYR A 18 7.22 -6.14 11.77
N ALA A 19 6.33 -6.88 12.43
CA ALA A 19 4.91 -6.91 12.09
C ALA A 19 4.27 -5.52 12.03
N THR A 20 4.55 -4.64 12.99
CA THR A 20 4.03 -3.26 12.99
C THR A 20 4.50 -2.45 11.77
N ALA A 21 5.78 -2.57 11.39
CA ALA A 21 6.30 -1.83 10.24
C ALA A 21 5.81 -2.39 8.91
N LYS A 22 5.68 -3.72 8.78
CA LYS A 22 5.04 -4.37 7.63
C LYS A 22 3.54 -4.06 7.55
N ALA A 23 2.84 -3.98 8.67
CA ALA A 23 1.45 -3.56 8.71
C ALA A 23 1.29 -2.10 8.26
N SER A 24 2.26 -1.24 8.55
CA SER A 24 2.32 0.12 7.98
C SER A 24 2.43 0.10 6.46
N LEU A 25 3.20 -0.83 5.87
CA LEU A 25 3.28 -1.00 4.41
C LEU A 25 1.92 -1.40 3.84
N LEU A 26 1.25 -2.39 4.45
CA LEU A 26 -0.09 -2.81 4.05
C LEU A 26 -1.07 -1.62 4.08
N ALA A 27 -1.04 -0.82 5.14
CA ALA A 27 -1.89 0.36 5.26
C ALA A 27 -1.60 1.40 4.17
N SER A 28 -0.32 1.66 3.87
CA SER A 28 0.09 2.57 2.79
C SER A 28 -0.37 2.10 1.41
N VAL A 29 -0.24 0.81 1.11
CA VAL A 29 -0.70 0.21 -0.16
C VAL A 29 -2.22 0.22 -0.24
N ALA A 30 -2.91 -0.20 0.81
CA ALA A 30 -4.38 -0.22 0.86
C ALA A 30 -4.96 1.18 0.66
N ARG A 31 -4.42 2.19 1.35
CA ARG A 31 -4.89 3.58 1.22
C ARG A 31 -4.70 4.12 -0.19
N ALA A 32 -3.66 3.71 -0.90
CA ALA A 32 -3.42 4.13 -2.27
C ALA A 32 -4.34 3.44 -3.30
N ASN A 33 -4.94 2.30 -2.94
CA ASN A 33 -5.90 1.54 -3.75
C ASN A 33 -7.33 1.69 -3.19
N ASP A 34 -7.67 2.87 -2.67
CA ASP A 34 -9.00 3.23 -2.16
C ASP A 34 -9.59 2.29 -1.07
N CYS A 35 -8.74 1.47 -0.43
CA CYS A 35 -9.12 0.59 0.67
C CYS A 35 -8.91 1.25 2.05
N ARG A 36 -9.43 0.60 3.09
CA ARG A 36 -9.23 0.97 4.51
C ARG A 36 -8.64 -0.20 5.29
N VAL A 37 -7.85 0.09 6.32
CA VAL A 37 -7.20 -0.94 7.14
C VAL A 37 -7.41 -0.64 8.62
N VAL A 38 -7.87 -1.65 9.36
CA VAL A 38 -7.76 -1.69 10.82
C VAL A 38 -6.64 -2.64 11.19
N MET A 39 -5.79 -2.24 12.14
CA MET A 39 -4.74 -3.09 12.68
C MET A 39 -5.01 -3.34 14.15
N ALA A 40 -4.85 -4.57 14.58
CA ALA A 40 -4.88 -4.95 15.98
C ALA A 40 -3.66 -5.82 16.30
N ALA A 41 -3.12 -5.65 17.51
CA ALA A 41 -2.08 -6.55 17.98
C ALA A 41 -2.62 -7.97 18.05
N ALA A 42 -1.86 -8.90 17.48
CA ALA A 42 -2.09 -10.32 17.64
C ALA A 42 -1.02 -10.90 18.59
N GLY A 43 -1.29 -12.10 19.12
CA GLY A 43 -0.33 -12.79 19.98
C GLY A 43 1.04 -12.96 19.31
N LYS A 44 2.09 -13.13 20.13
CA LYS A 44 3.47 -13.40 19.68
C LYS A 44 4.09 -12.28 18.81
N GLY A 45 3.64 -11.02 18.99
CA GLY A 45 4.19 -9.87 18.28
C GLY A 45 3.74 -9.74 16.82
N ALA A 46 2.75 -10.53 16.39
CA ALA A 46 2.11 -10.38 15.09
C ALA A 46 1.10 -9.22 15.10
N GLN A 47 0.63 -8.82 13.91
CA GLN A 47 -0.46 -7.85 13.73
C GLN A 47 -1.54 -8.51 12.89
N ARG A 48 -2.78 -8.45 13.36
CA ARG A 48 -3.95 -8.82 12.58
C ARG A 48 -4.47 -7.56 11.88
N CYS A 49 -4.42 -7.54 10.55
CA CYS A 49 -4.88 -6.43 9.74
C CYS A 49 -6.18 -6.83 9.03
N VAL A 50 -7.24 -6.05 9.20
CA VAL A 50 -8.47 -6.19 8.42
C VAL A 50 -8.48 -5.11 7.35
N VAL A 51 -8.49 -5.52 6.09
CA VAL A 51 -8.55 -4.63 4.94
C VAL A 51 -9.98 -4.64 4.43
N VAL A 52 -10.59 -3.47 4.29
CA VAL A 52 -11.94 -3.29 3.75
C VAL A 52 -11.82 -2.57 2.42
N GLY A 53 -12.45 -3.12 1.38
CA GLY A 53 -12.36 -2.59 0.02
C GLY A 53 -13.24 -3.39 -0.94
N HIS A 54 -13.26 -2.96 -2.20
CA HIS A 54 -13.83 -3.76 -3.26
C HIS A 54 -12.96 -4.98 -3.57
N ASP A 55 -13.55 -6.08 -4.02
CA ASP A 55 -12.85 -7.35 -4.25
C ASP A 55 -11.65 -7.19 -5.22
N SER A 56 -11.85 -6.42 -6.30
CA SER A 56 -10.77 -6.11 -7.26
C SER A 56 -9.60 -5.38 -6.61
N ASP A 57 -9.90 -4.45 -5.71
CA ASP A 57 -8.91 -3.58 -5.08
C ASP A 57 -8.14 -4.36 -4.00
N LEU A 58 -8.82 -5.26 -3.28
CA LEU A 58 -8.19 -6.15 -2.29
C LEU A 58 -7.21 -7.12 -2.94
N ALA A 59 -7.54 -7.69 -4.10
CA ALA A 59 -6.63 -8.56 -4.85
C ALA A 59 -5.34 -7.83 -5.25
N ASN A 60 -5.46 -6.58 -5.70
CA ASN A 60 -4.33 -5.72 -6.03
C ASN A 60 -3.49 -5.39 -4.78
N VAL A 61 -4.13 -5.02 -3.67
CA VAL A 61 -3.45 -4.73 -2.41
C VAL A 61 -2.66 -5.93 -1.91
N ARG A 62 -3.23 -7.14 -1.94
CA ARG A 62 -2.56 -8.37 -1.49
C ARG A 62 -1.34 -8.70 -2.34
N THR A 63 -1.47 -8.56 -3.65
CA THR A 63 -0.38 -8.80 -4.61
C THR A 63 0.77 -7.81 -4.39
N LEU A 64 0.45 -6.51 -4.35
CA LEU A 64 1.43 -5.45 -4.11
C LEU A 64 2.09 -5.59 -2.75
N PHE A 65 1.31 -5.83 -1.68
CA PHE A 65 1.82 -5.99 -0.33
C PHE A 65 2.82 -7.14 -0.22
N SER A 66 2.52 -8.29 -0.84
CA SER A 66 3.40 -9.46 -0.82
C SER A 66 4.73 -9.16 -1.52
N ALA A 67 4.68 -8.61 -2.73
CA ALA A 67 5.86 -8.26 -3.52
C ALA A 67 6.72 -7.18 -2.84
N LEU A 68 6.09 -6.12 -2.35
CA LEU A 68 6.78 -5.00 -1.70
C LEU A 68 7.33 -5.39 -0.33
N SER A 69 6.65 -6.25 0.43
CA SER A 69 7.18 -6.76 1.70
C SER A 69 8.47 -7.55 1.49
N LEU A 70 8.50 -8.41 0.48
CA LEU A 70 9.70 -9.16 0.12
C LEU A 70 10.83 -8.21 -0.32
N HIS A 71 10.52 -7.23 -1.17
CA HIS A 71 11.49 -6.24 -1.63
C HIS A 71 12.05 -5.40 -0.46
N ALA A 72 11.18 -4.89 0.41
CA ALA A 72 11.56 -4.11 1.57
C ALA A 72 12.52 -4.88 2.50
N VAL A 73 12.21 -6.14 2.78
CA VAL A 73 13.07 -7.00 3.62
C VAL A 73 14.42 -7.25 2.96
N ARG A 74 14.46 -7.53 1.66
CA ARG A 74 15.72 -7.73 0.92
C ARG A 74 16.60 -6.49 0.96
N CYS A 75 16.05 -5.32 0.62
CA CYS A 75 16.82 -4.07 0.64
C CYS A 75 17.27 -3.68 2.05
N MET A 76 16.43 -3.91 3.05
CA MET A 76 16.77 -3.66 4.45
C MET A 76 17.94 -4.52 4.93
N LEU A 77 17.96 -5.80 4.54
CA LEU A 77 19.03 -6.74 4.91
C LEU A 77 20.34 -6.46 4.17
N ALA A 78 20.27 -5.91 2.97
CA ALA A 78 21.43 -5.51 2.18
C ALA A 78 21.99 -4.12 2.55
N ALA A 79 21.30 -3.37 3.39
CA ALA A 79 21.72 -2.02 3.77
C ALA A 79 22.75 -2.06 4.91
N ASP A 80 23.83 -1.29 4.75
CA ASP A 80 24.85 -1.14 5.77
C ASP A 80 24.35 -0.29 6.95
N ILE A 81 24.65 -0.77 8.16
CA ILE A 81 24.29 -0.10 9.41
C ILE A 81 25.54 0.60 9.93
N GLY A 82 25.48 1.93 10.01
CA GLY A 82 26.59 2.74 10.53
C GLY A 82 26.85 2.52 12.03
N PRO A 83 28.04 2.91 12.53
CA PRO A 83 28.48 2.62 13.89
C PRO A 83 27.64 3.30 14.99
N PHE A 84 26.93 4.37 14.65
CA PHE A 84 26.09 5.13 15.60
C PHE A 84 24.62 4.72 15.59
N ASP A 85 24.29 3.60 14.94
CA ASP A 85 22.93 3.06 14.89
C ASP A 85 22.87 1.62 15.39
N THR A 86 21.69 1.20 15.82
CA THR A 86 21.45 -0.19 16.22
C THR A 86 20.65 -0.90 15.15
N PRO A 87 20.88 -2.20 14.88
CA PRO A 87 20.11 -2.94 13.89
C PRO A 87 18.59 -2.84 14.10
N ARG A 88 18.12 -2.84 15.35
CA ARG A 88 16.70 -2.67 15.67
C ARG A 88 16.17 -1.31 15.24
N ARG A 89 16.83 -0.21 15.63
CA ARG A 89 16.38 1.16 15.31
C ARG A 89 16.47 1.44 13.82
N PHE A 90 17.57 1.05 13.19
CA PHE A 90 17.79 1.19 11.76
C PHE A 90 16.70 0.46 10.96
N ARG A 91 16.49 -0.84 11.22
CA ARG A 91 15.52 -1.67 10.47
C ARG A 91 14.08 -1.19 10.66
N HIS A 92 13.71 -0.78 11.87
CA HIS A 92 12.40 -0.19 12.13
C HIS A 92 12.19 1.11 11.35
N ALA A 93 13.16 2.03 11.38
CA ALA A 93 13.12 3.28 10.63
C ALA A 93 13.10 3.05 9.11
N PHE A 94 13.88 2.09 8.62
CA PHE A 94 13.93 1.69 7.23
C PHE A 94 12.56 1.26 6.72
N LEU A 95 11.91 0.31 7.40
CA LEU A 95 10.63 -0.23 6.94
C LEU A 95 9.50 0.80 7.02
N LEU A 96 9.48 1.66 8.05
CA LEU A 96 8.49 2.74 8.12
C LEU A 96 8.67 3.76 7.01
N ALA A 97 9.92 4.18 6.75
CA ALA A 97 10.22 5.13 5.69
C ALA A 97 9.95 4.56 4.29
N PHE A 98 10.28 3.28 4.09
CA PHE A 98 9.93 2.55 2.87
C PHE A 98 8.41 2.55 2.65
N SER A 99 7.63 2.19 3.67
CA SER A 99 6.17 2.14 3.62
C SER A 99 5.55 3.48 3.25
N GLY A 100 5.93 4.55 3.95
CA GLY A 100 5.43 5.90 3.68
C GLY A 100 5.73 6.34 2.25
N ARG A 101 6.96 6.09 1.78
CA ARG A 101 7.39 6.50 0.44
C ARG A 101 6.68 5.72 -0.67
N ILE A 102 6.47 4.42 -0.50
CA ILE A 102 5.63 3.64 -1.42
C ILE A 102 4.21 4.21 -1.50
N GLY A 103 3.60 4.55 -0.36
CA GLY A 103 2.27 5.14 -0.31
C GLY A 103 2.19 6.50 -1.01
N GLU A 104 3.23 7.33 -0.92
CA GLU A 104 3.33 8.57 -1.71
C GLU A 104 3.40 8.29 -3.20
N ARG A 105 4.30 7.41 -3.63
CA ARG A 105 4.51 7.10 -5.05
C ARG A 105 3.26 6.49 -5.69
N LEU A 106 2.60 5.55 -5.02
CA LEU A 106 1.36 4.95 -5.53
C LEU A 106 0.25 6.00 -5.70
N ARG A 107 0.11 6.93 -4.75
CA ARG A 107 -0.87 8.03 -4.88
C ARG A 107 -0.53 8.97 -6.03
N GLN A 108 0.73 9.35 -6.18
CA GLN A 108 1.20 10.19 -7.28
C GLN A 108 0.93 9.53 -8.64
N THR A 109 1.21 8.22 -8.78
CA THR A 109 0.89 7.46 -10.00
C THR A 109 -0.62 7.42 -10.24
N GLY A 110 -1.43 7.13 -9.22
CA GLY A 110 -2.88 7.09 -9.33
C GLY A 110 -3.48 8.46 -9.72
N GLU A 111 -2.96 9.56 -9.17
CA GLU A 111 -3.34 10.92 -9.54
C GLU A 111 -2.99 11.23 -10.98
N ALA A 112 -1.76 10.91 -11.42
CA ALA A 112 -1.33 11.12 -12.80
C ALA A 112 -2.21 10.35 -13.81
N VAL A 113 -2.53 9.08 -13.52
CA VAL A 113 -3.43 8.27 -14.36
C VAL A 113 -4.83 8.88 -14.44
N ARG A 114 -5.39 9.32 -13.30
CA ARG A 114 -6.70 9.99 -13.27
C ARG A 114 -6.70 11.29 -14.05
N SER A 115 -5.65 12.09 -13.95
CA SER A 115 -5.51 13.34 -14.71
C SER A 115 -5.47 13.07 -16.22
N GLN A 116 -4.64 12.12 -16.67
CA GLN A 116 -4.56 11.73 -18.08
C GLN A 116 -5.90 11.18 -18.61
N ALA A 117 -6.64 10.42 -17.80
CA ALA A 117 -7.95 9.92 -18.18
C ALA A 117 -8.98 11.06 -18.34
N ARG A 118 -8.93 12.10 -17.48
CA ARG A 118 -9.78 13.29 -17.59
C ARG A 118 -9.47 14.12 -18.84
N GLU A 119 -8.19 14.23 -19.21
CA GLU A 119 -7.78 14.95 -20.42
C GLU A 119 -8.22 14.22 -21.70
N ARG A 120 -8.16 12.88 -21.71
CA ARG A 120 -8.55 12.07 -22.87
C ARG A 120 -10.06 11.94 -23.05
N ALA A 121 -10.82 11.89 -21.97
CA ALA A 121 -12.28 11.82 -22.01
C ALA A 121 -12.89 13.23 -21.98
N HIS A 122 -13.45 13.70 -23.10
CA HIS A 122 -14.19 14.98 -23.17
C HIS A 122 -15.41 15.04 -22.22
N THR A 123 -15.72 13.93 -21.51
CA THR A 123 -16.79 13.76 -20.53
C THR A 123 -16.29 13.26 -19.16
N GLY A 124 -15.03 13.53 -18.78
CA GLY A 124 -14.33 13.02 -17.58
C GLY A 124 -15.02 13.16 -16.21
N VAL A 125 -16.18 13.80 -16.16
CA VAL A 125 -17.14 13.80 -15.04
C VAL A 125 -17.58 12.37 -14.66
N GLY A 126 -17.89 11.51 -15.63
CA GLY A 126 -18.46 10.18 -15.34
C GLY A 126 -17.53 9.23 -14.57
N VAL A 127 -16.27 9.12 -14.98
CA VAL A 127 -15.27 8.26 -14.33
C VAL A 127 -14.94 8.78 -12.92
N SER A 128 -14.84 10.10 -12.75
CA SER A 128 -14.56 10.70 -11.44
C SER A 128 -15.69 10.45 -10.44
N VAL A 129 -16.95 10.50 -10.88
CA VAL A 129 -18.11 10.25 -10.02
C VAL A 129 -18.18 8.78 -9.59
N VAL A 130 -17.89 7.83 -10.49
CA VAL A 130 -17.86 6.40 -10.14
C VAL A 130 -16.78 6.09 -9.11
N LEU A 131 -15.56 6.63 -9.26
CA LEU A 131 -14.47 6.44 -8.29
C LEU A 131 -14.78 7.09 -6.92
N ALA A 132 -15.40 8.28 -6.94
CA ALA A 132 -15.87 8.92 -5.72
C ALA A 132 -16.94 8.07 -5.00
N ASN A 133 -17.87 7.47 -5.74
CA ASN A 133 -18.89 6.59 -5.17
C ASN A 133 -18.29 5.30 -4.58
N ARG A 134 -17.30 4.69 -5.25
CA ARG A 134 -16.59 3.50 -4.74
C ARG A 134 -15.88 3.79 -3.41
N SER A 135 -15.09 4.86 -3.36
CA SER A 135 -14.39 5.24 -2.12
C SER A 135 -15.36 5.58 -0.98
N ALA A 136 -16.50 6.24 -1.28
CA ALA A 136 -17.55 6.53 -0.31
C ALA A 136 -18.22 5.26 0.25
N ALA A 137 -18.50 4.27 -0.60
CA ALA A 137 -19.06 2.98 -0.18
C ALA A 137 -18.13 2.24 0.79
N VAL A 138 -16.82 2.22 0.50
CA VAL A 138 -15.81 1.63 1.39
C VAL A 138 -15.75 2.39 2.72
N ASP A 139 -15.77 3.73 2.69
CA ASP A 139 -15.75 4.56 3.90
C ASP A 139 -16.98 4.34 4.78
N GLN A 140 -18.15 4.17 4.18
CA GLN A 140 -19.39 3.86 4.90
C GLN A 140 -19.29 2.47 5.56
N ALA A 141 -19.00 1.43 4.77
CA ALA A 141 -18.88 0.06 5.28
C ALA A 141 -17.82 -0.06 6.40
N PHE A 142 -16.71 0.65 6.26
CA PHE A 142 -15.66 0.70 7.28
C PHE A 142 -16.15 1.33 8.59
N LYS A 143 -16.88 2.46 8.53
CA LYS A 143 -17.40 3.14 9.73
C LYS A 143 -18.47 2.31 10.45
N GLU A 144 -19.34 1.63 9.69
CA GLU A 144 -20.37 0.74 10.23
C GLU A 144 -19.74 -0.48 10.92
N THR A 145 -18.73 -1.09 10.30
CA THR A 145 -18.07 -2.29 10.84
C THR A 145 -17.14 -1.97 12.02
N PHE A 146 -16.48 -0.80 11.99
CA PHE A 146 -15.43 -0.44 12.95
C PHE A 146 -15.65 0.95 13.59
N PRO A 147 -16.73 1.14 14.39
CA PRO A 147 -17.11 2.47 14.90
C PRO A 147 -16.13 3.05 15.94
N ARG A 148 -15.25 2.24 16.52
CA ARG A 148 -14.37 2.64 17.65
C ARG A 148 -12.88 2.61 17.31
N VAL A 149 -12.50 2.75 16.05
CA VAL A 149 -11.08 2.78 15.66
C VAL A 149 -10.39 4.07 16.10
N ARG A 150 -9.10 3.95 16.42
CA ARG A 150 -8.21 5.06 16.76
C ARG A 150 -7.05 5.12 15.77
N TYR A 151 -6.66 6.33 15.41
CA TYR A 151 -5.45 6.54 14.63
C TYR A 151 -4.23 6.42 15.55
N THR A 152 -3.20 5.71 15.07
CA THR A 152 -1.91 5.61 15.75
C THR A 152 -0.84 6.13 14.81
N SER A 153 0.02 7.02 15.31
CA SER A 153 1.20 7.46 14.58
C SER A 153 2.40 6.62 14.98
N LEU A 154 3.22 6.23 14.01
CA LEU A 154 4.46 5.49 14.22
C LEU A 154 5.63 6.43 14.02
N SER A 155 6.57 6.44 14.97
CA SER A 155 7.77 7.25 14.90
C SER A 155 9.04 6.39 14.83
N SER A 156 10.12 6.97 14.30
CA SER A 156 11.43 6.33 14.28
C SER A 156 12.53 7.37 14.50
N SER A 157 13.61 6.98 15.17
CA SER A 157 14.70 7.89 15.51
C SER A 157 15.90 7.82 14.55
N SER A 158 16.13 6.68 13.88
CA SER A 158 17.27 6.52 12.96
C SER A 158 17.11 7.33 11.66
N TRP A 159 17.96 8.35 11.48
CA TRP A 159 18.02 9.11 10.23
C TRP A 159 18.54 8.27 9.06
N ALA A 160 19.62 7.50 9.27
CA ALA A 160 20.21 6.64 8.25
C ALA A 160 19.20 5.60 7.75
N GLY A 161 18.49 4.93 8.65
CA GLY A 161 17.42 3.99 8.30
C GLY A 161 16.30 4.67 7.50
N ARG A 162 15.87 5.88 7.92
CA ARG A 162 14.86 6.66 7.16
C ARG A 162 15.33 7.01 5.75
N ALA A 163 16.60 7.39 5.58
CA ALA A 163 17.16 7.75 4.28
C ALA A 163 17.26 6.51 3.38
N SER A 164 17.88 5.44 3.86
CA SER A 164 18.03 4.18 3.12
C SER A 164 16.69 3.56 2.73
N GLY A 165 15.69 3.60 3.63
CA GLY A 165 14.35 3.10 3.35
C GLY A 165 13.64 3.89 2.24
N ARG A 166 13.78 5.22 2.23
CA ARG A 166 13.24 6.07 1.15
C ARG A 166 13.91 5.77 -0.20
N THR A 167 15.24 5.73 -0.24
CA THR A 167 15.97 5.41 -1.47
C THR A 167 15.63 4.02 -2.01
N ALA A 168 15.50 3.02 -1.13
CA ALA A 168 15.05 1.69 -1.54
C ALA A 168 13.62 1.73 -2.10
N ALA A 169 12.71 2.47 -1.46
CA ALA A 169 11.36 2.64 -1.96
C ALA A 169 11.29 3.39 -3.29
N ASP A 170 12.19 4.33 -3.59
CA ASP A 170 12.26 5.01 -4.89
C ASP A 170 12.70 4.07 -6.01
N ARG A 171 13.59 3.12 -5.70
CA ARG A 171 14.07 2.10 -6.64
C ARG A 171 13.09 0.94 -6.84
N ALA A 172 12.12 0.77 -5.95
CA ALA A 172 11.11 -0.27 -6.10
C ALA A 172 10.34 -0.04 -7.42
N GLY A 173 10.29 -1.08 -8.25
CA GLY A 173 9.47 -1.10 -9.45
C GLY A 173 7.99 -1.13 -9.08
N LEU A 174 7.38 0.05 -8.99
CA LEU A 174 5.93 0.19 -8.96
C LEU A 174 5.51 0.19 -10.43
N GLY A 175 5.21 -1.01 -10.94
CA GLY A 175 4.95 -1.26 -12.35
C GLY A 175 4.09 -0.16 -12.98
N GLN A 176 4.50 0.28 -14.17
CA GLN A 176 3.76 1.24 -14.97
C GLN A 176 2.30 0.81 -15.04
N ALA A 177 1.41 1.66 -14.54
CA ALA A 177 -0.01 1.42 -14.49
C ALA A 177 -0.54 1.15 -15.90
N GLY A 178 -0.93 -0.10 -16.17
CA GLY A 178 -1.44 -0.48 -17.49
C GLY A 178 -1.59 -1.98 -17.73
N LEU A 179 -1.96 -2.79 -16.75
CA LEU A 179 -2.52 -4.12 -17.05
C LEU A 179 -4.03 -4.00 -17.16
N GLY A 180 -4.42 -3.37 -18.27
CA GLY A 180 -5.78 -3.16 -18.72
C GLY A 180 -5.78 -2.89 -20.22
N GLY A 181 -5.31 -3.87 -21.01
CA GLY A 181 -5.46 -3.89 -22.48
C GLY A 181 -4.20 -3.63 -23.31
N ALA A 182 -3.88 -4.62 -24.16
CA ALA A 182 -3.12 -4.54 -25.43
C ALA A 182 -1.61 -4.21 -25.40
N ASP A 183 -0.77 -5.23 -25.55
CA ASP A 183 -0.14 -5.61 -26.84
C ASP A 183 1.13 -6.44 -26.58
N LEU A 184 0.94 -7.73 -26.28
CA LEU A 184 2.01 -8.72 -26.40
C LEU A 184 2.09 -9.15 -27.87
N ARG A 185 2.42 -8.19 -28.75
CA ARG A 185 3.00 -8.51 -30.04
C ARG A 185 4.47 -8.79 -29.84
N LEU A 186 4.74 -10.09 -29.81
CA LEU A 186 6.02 -10.68 -30.18
C LEU A 186 6.57 -9.95 -31.41
N GLN A 187 7.53 -9.04 -31.20
CA GLN A 187 8.52 -8.75 -32.22
C GLN A 187 9.59 -9.84 -32.11
N ALA A 188 9.39 -10.89 -32.89
CA ALA A 188 10.49 -11.68 -33.41
C ALA A 188 11.18 -10.83 -34.49
N GLY A 189 12.45 -10.55 -34.28
CA GLY A 189 13.41 -10.02 -35.25
C GLY A 189 14.74 -10.70 -34.98
#